data_AF-A0A2U2XEB1-F1
#
_entry.id   AF-A0A2U2XEB1-F1
#
_cell.length_a   1.000
_cell.length_b   1.000
_cell.length_c   1.000
_cell.angle_alpha   90.00
_cell.angle_beta   90.00
_cell.angle_gamma   90.00
#
_symmetry.space_group_name_H-M   'P 1'
#
loop_
_entity.id
_entity.type
_entity.pdbx_description
1 polymer ?
#
loop_
_entity_poly.entity_id
_entity_poly.type
_entity_poly.pdbx_seq_one_letter_code
_entity_poly.pdbx_strand_id
1 'polypeptide(L)'
;MKKFTAFVLSLLTIVVFASIAWLLYSNFQTTPVVIINLVIMMTGVMLAFIVYNRVMVSSDKSSIQVNTDHFPYIERALIYVMPQDFVSKLEKNKGKIFMVSTDVVESDISLKDGDFNRLTDTITLRYTNGVSTKIRGSRTVAVGDNQFLFYGFDELIHIKGKTELIYQWEEDRLVQQVNGELVSINIPDRMPVYIFDWKE
;
A
#
# COMPACT_ATOMS: atom_id res chain seq x y z
N MET A 1 -5.46 -7.35 -24.70
CA MET A 1 -6.59 -8.25 -24.37
C MET A 1 -7.39 -7.80 -23.15
N LYS A 2 -6.78 -7.42 -22.01
CA LYS A 2 -7.52 -6.99 -20.79
C LYS A 2 -8.53 -5.85 -21.01
N LYS A 3 -8.18 -4.84 -21.82
CA LYS A 3 -9.10 -3.75 -22.19
C LYS A 3 -10.38 -4.24 -22.86
N PHE A 4 -10.22 -5.26 -23.71
CA PHE A 4 -11.33 -5.90 -24.38
C PHE A 4 -12.16 -6.76 -23.40
N THR A 5 -11.52 -7.53 -22.52
CA THR A 5 -12.24 -8.34 -21.51
C THR A 5 -13.01 -7.48 -20.52
N ALA A 6 -12.41 -6.41 -19.99
CA ALA A 6 -13.08 -5.47 -19.08
C ALA A 6 -14.27 -4.79 -19.76
N PHE A 7 -14.12 -4.40 -21.02
CA PHE A 7 -15.19 -3.80 -21.81
C PHE A 7 -16.34 -4.78 -22.08
N VAL A 8 -16.03 -6.03 -22.42
CA VAL A 8 -17.06 -7.07 -22.65
C VAL A 8 -17.82 -7.38 -21.35
N LEU A 9 -17.12 -7.51 -20.21
CA LEU A 9 -17.73 -7.77 -18.91
C LEU A 9 -18.61 -6.59 -18.42
N SER A 10 -18.14 -5.35 -18.59
CA SER A 10 -18.95 -4.18 -18.22
C SER A 10 -20.17 -4.04 -19.12
N LEU A 11 -20.04 -4.28 -20.42
CA LEU A 11 -21.16 -4.28 -21.37
C LEU A 11 -22.21 -5.35 -21.02
N LEU A 12 -21.77 -6.57 -20.70
CA LEU A 12 -22.65 -7.67 -20.30
C LEU A 12 -23.44 -7.32 -19.02
N THR A 13 -22.81 -6.59 -18.09
CA THR A 13 -23.48 -6.09 -16.88
C THR A 13 -24.62 -5.14 -17.24
N ILE A 14 -24.40 -4.17 -18.16
CA ILE A 14 -25.43 -3.21 -18.58
C ILE A 14 -26.60 -3.92 -19.28
N VAL A 15 -26.33 -4.95 -20.10
CA VAL A 15 -27.36 -5.67 -20.86
C VAL A 15 -28.43 -6.26 -19.95
N VAL A 16 -28.07 -6.81 -18.79
CA VAL A 16 -29.04 -7.38 -17.83
C VAL A 16 -30.02 -6.30 -17.34
N PHE A 17 -29.51 -5.13 -16.95
CA PHE A 17 -30.36 -4.03 -16.48
C PHE A 17 -31.21 -3.45 -17.61
N ALA A 18 -30.67 -3.34 -18.81
CA ALA A 18 -31.41 -2.90 -20.00
C ALA A 18 -32.54 -3.87 -20.36
N SER A 19 -32.32 -5.19 -20.26
CA SER A 19 -33.37 -6.20 -20.48
C SER A 19 -34.49 -6.11 -19.45
N ILE A 20 -34.17 -5.90 -18.17
CA ILE A 20 -35.18 -5.72 -17.11
C ILE A 20 -35.98 -4.45 -17.35
N ALA A 21 -35.32 -3.33 -17.65
CA ALA A 21 -35.99 -2.06 -17.94
C ALA A 21 -36.91 -2.15 -19.17
N TRP A 22 -36.45 -2.84 -20.23
CA TRP A 22 -37.25 -3.10 -21.43
C TRP A 22 -38.50 -3.94 -21.12
N LEU A 23 -38.36 -5.02 -20.36
CA LEU A 23 -39.48 -5.88 -19.96
C LEU A 23 -40.50 -5.10 -19.12
N LEU A 24 -40.04 -4.27 -18.18
CA LEU A 24 -40.93 -3.43 -17.38
C LEU A 24 -41.69 -2.42 -18.23
N TYR A 25 -41.00 -1.74 -19.15
CA TYR A 25 -41.63 -0.76 -20.03
C TYR A 25 -42.62 -1.38 -21.01
N SER A 26 -42.30 -2.55 -21.55
CA SER A 26 -43.17 -3.26 -22.50
C SER A 26 -44.48 -3.72 -21.88
N ASN A 27 -44.49 -4.03 -20.57
CA ASN A 27 -45.68 -4.49 -19.88
C ASN A 27 -46.46 -3.34 -19.22
N PHE A 28 -45.77 -2.25 -18.82
CA PHE A 28 -46.37 -1.17 -18.07
C PHE A 28 -45.87 0.21 -18.54
N GLN A 29 -46.66 0.88 -19.37
CA GLN A 29 -46.32 2.17 -19.98
C GLN A 29 -46.82 3.35 -19.13
N THR A 30 -46.41 3.40 -17.87
CA THR A 30 -46.83 4.46 -16.94
C THR A 30 -45.65 5.32 -16.49
N THR A 31 -45.90 6.58 -16.16
CA THR A 31 -44.87 7.52 -15.67
C THR A 31 -44.06 6.97 -14.49
N PRO A 32 -44.66 6.29 -13.48
CA PRO A 32 -43.90 5.65 -12.40
C PRO A 32 -42.90 4.59 -12.90
N VAL A 33 -43.26 3.82 -13.93
CA VAL A 33 -42.39 2.78 -14.49
C VAL A 33 -41.21 3.38 -15.25
N VAL A 34 -41.41 4.50 -15.93
CA VAL A 34 -40.31 5.26 -16.57
C VAL A 34 -39.29 5.74 -15.54
N ILE A 35 -39.76 6.25 -14.39
CA ILE A 35 -38.88 6.68 -13.29
C ILE A 35 -38.09 5.49 -12.73
N ILE A 36 -38.76 4.35 -12.50
CA ILE A 36 -38.11 3.12 -12.01
C ILE A 36 -37.05 2.64 -13.01
N ASN A 37 -37.36 2.63 -14.31
CA ASN A 37 -36.42 2.23 -15.35
C ASN A 37 -35.18 3.12 -15.39
N LEU A 38 -35.34 4.43 -15.17
CA LEU A 38 -34.21 5.35 -15.10
C LEU A 38 -33.29 5.01 -13.93
N VAL A 39 -33.84 4.71 -12.74
CA VAL A 39 -33.06 4.30 -11.56
C VAL A 39 -32.35 2.96 -11.80
N ILE A 40 -33.04 1.99 -12.42
CA ILE A 40 -32.47 0.68 -12.78
C ILE A 40 -31.27 0.86 -13.73
N MET A 41 -31.42 1.69 -14.76
CA MET A 41 -30.35 1.96 -15.72
C MET A 41 -29.16 2.67 -15.07
N MET A 42 -29.40 3.67 -14.21
CA MET A 42 -28.33 4.34 -13.46
C MET A 42 -27.56 3.35 -12.57
N THR A 43 -28.26 2.45 -11.90
CA THR A 43 -27.66 1.40 -11.06
C THR A 43 -26.80 0.45 -11.90
N GLY A 44 -27.30 0.04 -13.07
CA GLY A 44 -26.56 -0.81 -14.00
C GLY A 44 -25.28 -0.17 -14.53
N VAL A 45 -25.32 1.12 -14.87
CA VAL A 45 -24.13 1.87 -15.30
C VAL A 45 -23.10 1.98 -14.16
N MET A 46 -23.55 2.27 -12.94
CA MET A 46 -22.66 2.36 -11.77
C MET A 46 -21.96 1.01 -11.48
N LEU A 47 -22.70 -0.10 -11.53
CA LEU A 47 -22.14 -1.45 -11.39
C LEU A 47 -21.17 -1.80 -12.51
N ALA A 48 -21.50 -1.47 -13.76
CA ALA A 48 -20.62 -1.70 -14.89
C ALA A 48 -19.30 -0.93 -14.78
N PHE A 49 -19.35 0.30 -14.25
CA PHE A 49 -18.17 1.11 -13.96
C PHE A 49 -17.29 0.46 -12.87
N ILE A 50 -17.89 -0.02 -11.78
CA ILE A 50 -17.17 -0.75 -10.72
C ILE A 50 -16.50 -2.01 -11.29
N VAL A 51 -17.20 -2.81 -12.10
CA VAL A 51 -16.66 -4.03 -12.71
C VAL A 51 -15.51 -3.69 -13.66
N TYR A 52 -15.66 -2.66 -14.50
CA TYR A 52 -14.60 -2.22 -15.41
C TYR A 52 -13.34 -1.83 -14.65
N ASN A 53 -13.47 -0.97 -13.63
CA ASN A 53 -12.33 -0.53 -12.81
C ASN A 53 -11.70 -1.71 -12.08
N ARG A 54 -12.50 -2.62 -11.53
CA ARG A 54 -11.98 -3.80 -10.84
C ARG A 54 -11.12 -4.67 -11.75
N VAL A 55 -11.55 -4.93 -12.99
CA VAL A 55 -10.80 -5.76 -13.95
C VAL A 55 -9.56 -5.02 -14.51
N MET A 56 -9.63 -3.70 -14.65
CA MET A 56 -8.48 -2.87 -15.03
C MET A 56 -7.42 -2.81 -13.94
N VAL A 57 -7.87 -2.64 -12.69
CA VAL A 57 -7.00 -2.52 -11.51
C VAL A 57 -6.47 -3.87 -11.06
N SER A 58 -7.18 -4.98 -11.30
CA SER A 58 -6.73 -6.35 -10.96
C SER A 58 -5.57 -6.86 -11.85
N SER A 59 -4.71 -5.97 -12.32
CA SER A 59 -3.67 -6.25 -13.29
C SER A 59 -2.28 -6.47 -12.68
N ASP A 60 -2.13 -6.52 -11.36
CA ASP A 60 -0.87 -6.89 -10.69
C ASP A 60 -0.60 -8.39 -10.81
N LYS A 61 -0.35 -8.85 -12.05
CA LYS A 61 0.19 -10.17 -12.36
C LYS A 61 1.66 -10.32 -11.96
N SER A 62 2.27 -9.27 -11.40
CA SER A 62 3.59 -9.28 -10.76
C SER A 62 3.50 -8.68 -9.36
N SER A 63 2.43 -8.96 -8.60
CA SER A 63 2.45 -8.59 -7.19
C SER A 63 3.50 -9.43 -6.49
N ILE A 64 4.48 -8.77 -5.87
CA ILE A 64 5.41 -9.47 -4.98
C ILE A 64 4.57 -9.93 -3.79
N GLN A 65 4.41 -11.26 -3.64
CA GLN A 65 3.84 -11.82 -2.42
C GLN A 65 4.89 -11.73 -1.33
N VAL A 66 4.49 -11.07 -0.25
CA VAL A 66 5.35 -10.81 0.89
C VAL A 66 5.47 -12.10 1.69
N ASN A 67 6.69 -12.63 1.77
CA ASN A 67 6.97 -13.71 2.70
C ASN A 67 7.09 -13.12 4.11
N THR A 68 6.12 -13.40 4.97
CA THR A 68 6.13 -12.90 6.35
C THR A 68 6.91 -13.78 7.32
N ASP A 69 7.43 -14.94 6.89
CA ASP A 69 8.05 -15.92 7.79
C ASP A 69 9.31 -15.38 8.46
N HIS A 70 9.97 -14.40 7.84
CA HIS A 70 11.15 -13.75 8.40
C HIS A 70 10.83 -12.56 9.30
N PHE A 71 9.56 -12.14 9.44
CA PHE A 71 9.20 -10.99 10.26
C PHE A 71 9.33 -11.31 11.75
N PRO A 72 9.85 -10.39 12.57
CA PRO A 72 9.86 -10.55 14.02
C PRO A 72 8.43 -10.48 14.57
N TYR A 73 8.28 -10.94 15.81
CA TYR A 73 7.05 -10.75 16.55
C TYR A 73 6.79 -9.26 16.77
N ILE A 74 5.68 -8.75 16.23
CA ILE A 74 5.25 -7.37 16.44
C ILE A 74 4.65 -7.25 17.86
N GLU A 75 5.29 -6.45 18.70
CA GLU A 75 4.81 -6.08 20.03
C GLU A 75 3.39 -5.52 20.00
N ARG A 76 2.59 -5.87 21.02
CA ARG A 76 1.18 -5.45 21.12
C ARG A 76 1.00 -4.00 21.57
N ALA A 77 1.94 -3.49 22.37
CA ALA A 77 1.84 -2.18 23.02
C ALA A 77 2.68 -1.14 22.29
N LEU A 78 2.35 -0.88 21.02
CA LEU A 78 3.03 0.14 20.23
C LEU A 78 2.49 1.54 20.56
N ILE A 79 3.41 2.47 20.78
CA ILE A 79 3.12 3.90 20.95
C ILE A 79 3.36 4.60 19.62
N TYR A 80 2.37 5.36 19.16
CA TYR A 80 2.50 6.17 17.95
C TYR A 80 3.02 7.56 18.31
N VAL A 81 4.21 7.89 17.81
CA VAL A 81 4.89 9.16 18.08
C VAL A 81 5.08 9.96 16.80
N MET A 82 5.18 11.28 16.93
CA MET A 82 5.49 12.16 15.81
C MET A 82 6.95 11.97 15.37
N PRO A 83 7.27 12.10 14.06
CA PRO A 83 8.62 11.98 13.52
C PRO A 83 9.69 12.80 14.26
N GLN A 84 9.36 14.04 14.62
CA GLN A 84 10.26 14.92 15.37
C GLN A 84 10.62 14.33 16.73
N ASP A 85 9.61 13.83 17.46
CA ASP A 85 9.80 13.38 18.84
C ASP A 85 10.55 12.05 18.84
N PHE A 86 10.24 11.19 17.86
CA PHE A 86 10.97 9.95 17.59
C PHE A 86 12.46 10.20 17.37
N VAL A 87 12.82 11.07 16.42
CA VAL A 87 14.23 11.35 16.11
C VAL A 87 14.97 12.00 17.29
N SER A 88 14.29 12.85 18.06
CA SER A 88 14.90 13.51 19.23
C SER A 88 15.25 12.57 20.38
N LYS A 89 14.56 11.43 20.47
CA LYS A 89 14.74 10.41 21.52
C LYS A 89 15.27 9.09 20.97
N LEU A 90 15.92 9.15 19.80
CA LEU A 90 16.34 7.96 19.09
C LEU A 90 17.48 7.26 19.83
N GLU A 91 17.25 6.02 20.24
CA GLU A 91 18.26 5.19 20.89
C GLU A 91 19.16 4.50 19.85
N LYS A 92 20.47 4.44 20.15
CA LYS A 92 21.48 3.88 19.25
C LYS A 92 21.64 2.38 19.48
N ASN A 93 20.58 1.65 19.18
CA ASN A 93 20.50 0.22 19.42
C ASN A 93 21.11 -0.59 18.26
N LYS A 94 21.61 -1.79 18.57
CA LYS A 94 22.06 -2.79 17.59
C LYS A 94 20.93 -3.79 17.38
N GLY A 95 20.54 -4.03 16.14
CA GLY A 95 19.41 -4.86 15.81
C GLY A 95 19.44 -5.39 14.38
N LYS A 96 18.24 -5.66 13.87
CA LYS A 96 17.98 -6.21 12.55
C LYS A 96 16.95 -5.35 11.82
N ILE A 97 17.10 -5.21 10.51
CA ILE A 97 16.11 -4.54 9.66
C ILE A 97 15.36 -5.58 8.84
N PHE A 98 14.03 -5.47 8.87
CA PHE A 98 13.10 -6.27 8.09
C PHE A 98 12.30 -5.36 7.16
N MET A 99 12.19 -5.75 5.90
CA MET A 99 11.40 -5.03 4.90
C MET A 99 10.55 -6.00 4.10
N VAL A 100 9.39 -5.52 3.67
CA VAL A 100 8.31 -6.33 3.09
C VAL A 100 8.64 -7.02 1.75
N SER A 101 9.61 -6.53 0.97
CA SER A 101 9.89 -7.10 -0.36
C SER A 101 11.23 -7.83 -0.46
N THR A 102 11.92 -8.05 0.66
CA THR A 102 13.23 -8.71 0.68
C THR A 102 13.22 -9.83 1.69
N ASP A 103 13.55 -11.04 1.23
CA ASP A 103 13.79 -12.17 2.11
C ASP A 103 15.12 -12.02 2.90
N VAL A 104 15.96 -11.07 2.50
CA VAL A 104 17.23 -10.79 3.15
C VAL A 104 17.01 -9.87 4.35
N VAL A 105 17.21 -10.41 5.54
CA VAL A 105 17.25 -9.66 6.80
C VAL A 105 18.63 -9.05 6.99
N GLU A 106 18.69 -7.74 7.19
CA GLU A 106 19.96 -7.06 7.51
C GLU A 106 20.27 -7.26 9.00
N SER A 107 21.21 -8.14 9.31
CA SER A 107 21.63 -8.42 10.68
C SER A 107 22.86 -7.61 11.10
N ASP A 108 23.10 -7.57 12.42
CA ASP A 108 24.26 -6.91 13.03
C ASP A 108 24.39 -5.42 12.68
N ILE A 109 23.26 -4.74 12.57
CA ILE A 109 23.21 -3.34 12.17
C ILE A 109 22.89 -2.44 13.36
N SER A 110 23.66 -1.36 13.52
CA SER A 110 23.45 -0.41 14.61
C SER A 110 22.97 0.92 14.06
N LEU A 111 21.91 1.45 14.67
CA LEU A 111 21.42 2.79 14.38
C LEU A 111 22.42 3.82 14.92
N LYS A 112 22.99 4.63 14.03
CA LYS A 112 24.02 5.62 14.38
C LYS A 112 23.41 6.97 14.69
N ASP A 113 22.47 7.38 13.85
CA ASP A 113 21.90 8.71 13.86
C ASP A 113 20.57 8.76 13.12
N GLY A 114 19.75 9.75 13.49
CA GLY A 114 18.49 10.06 12.85
C GLY A 114 18.36 11.56 12.68
N ASP A 115 17.82 12.00 11.54
CA ASP A 115 17.51 13.41 11.29
C ASP A 115 16.07 13.53 10.80
N PHE A 116 15.40 14.64 11.15
CA PHE A 116 14.08 14.96 10.66
C PHE A 116 14.06 16.35 10.02
N ASN A 117 13.96 16.38 8.69
CA ASN A 117 13.82 17.61 7.94
C ASN A 117 12.34 18.01 7.86
N ARG A 118 11.96 19.04 8.63
CA ARG A 118 10.61 19.59 8.67
C ARG A 118 10.13 20.20 7.35
N LEU A 119 11.04 20.70 6.51
CA LEU A 119 10.68 21.35 5.24
C LEU A 119 10.24 20.33 4.18
N THR A 120 10.88 19.16 4.18
CA THR A 120 10.61 18.08 3.23
C THR A 120 9.82 16.93 3.86
N ASP A 121 9.43 17.06 5.13
CA ASP A 121 8.79 16.02 5.94
C ASP A 121 9.49 14.67 5.82
N THR A 122 10.82 14.68 5.97
CA THR A 122 11.68 13.50 5.71
C THR A 122 12.45 13.09 6.95
N ILE A 123 12.25 11.85 7.38
CA ILE A 123 13.07 11.16 8.38
C ILE A 123 14.23 10.49 7.65
N THR A 124 15.46 10.73 8.09
CA THR A 124 16.65 10.03 7.60
C THR A 124 17.28 9.25 8.73
N LEU A 125 17.26 7.92 8.64
CA LEU A 125 17.92 7.00 9.57
C LEU A 125 19.22 6.49 8.95
N ARG A 126 20.31 6.59 9.70
CA ARG A 126 21.64 6.15 9.28
C ARG A 126 22.12 5.02 10.16
N TYR A 127 22.56 3.94 9.53
CA TYR A 127 22.99 2.74 10.22
C TYR A 127 24.49 2.48 10.00
N THR A 128 25.02 1.43 10.63
CA THR A 128 26.32 0.86 10.28
C THR A 128 26.29 0.26 8.87
N ASN A 129 27.48 -0.13 8.37
CA ASN A 129 27.64 -0.82 7.09
C ASN A 129 27.14 -0.04 5.85
N GLY A 130 27.07 1.29 5.96
CA GLY A 130 26.68 2.17 4.85
C GLY A 130 25.19 2.07 4.48
N VAL A 131 24.36 1.53 5.38
CA VAL A 131 22.92 1.45 5.18
C VAL A 131 22.26 2.75 5.65
N SER A 132 21.31 3.24 4.86
CA SER A 132 20.48 4.38 5.25
C SER A 132 19.04 4.16 4.80
N THR A 133 18.09 4.73 5.55
CA THR A 133 16.68 4.69 5.20
C THR A 133 16.11 6.09 5.29
N LYS A 134 15.47 6.56 4.23
CA LYS A 134 14.76 7.83 4.18
C LYS A 134 13.28 7.56 4.09
N ILE A 135 12.48 8.22 4.91
CA ILE A 135 11.02 8.09 4.94
C ILE A 135 10.42 9.48 4.81
N ARG A 136 9.67 9.74 3.74
CA ARG A 136 8.98 11.00 3.48
C ARG A 136 7.47 10.86 3.74
N GLY A 137 6.84 11.88 4.31
CA GLY A 137 5.38 11.92 4.47
C GLY A 137 4.83 10.99 5.56
N SER A 138 5.69 10.53 6.48
CA SER A 138 5.23 9.66 7.56
C SER A 138 4.60 10.48 8.67
N ARG A 139 3.30 10.30 8.88
CA ARG A 139 2.57 11.02 9.93
C ARG A 139 2.97 10.58 11.34
N THR A 140 3.28 9.31 11.51
CA THR A 140 3.56 8.70 12.82
C THR A 140 4.54 7.54 12.67
N VAL A 141 5.41 7.38 13.67
CA VAL A 141 6.26 6.20 13.84
C VAL A 141 5.69 5.35 14.97
N ALA A 142 5.53 4.05 14.75
CA ALA A 142 5.13 3.14 15.81
C ALA A 142 6.39 2.67 16.56
N VAL A 143 6.44 2.85 17.87
CA VAL A 143 7.58 2.52 18.71
C VAL A 143 7.14 1.60 19.83
N GLY A 144 7.82 0.47 19.97
CA GLY A 144 7.70 -0.47 21.08
C GLY A 144 8.93 -0.41 21.98
N ASP A 145 9.04 -1.39 22.88
CA ASP A 145 10.15 -1.52 23.82
C ASP A 145 11.44 -1.95 23.09
N ASN A 146 11.34 -2.86 22.11
CA ASN A 146 12.49 -3.39 21.39
C ASN A 146 12.42 -3.22 19.87
N GLN A 147 11.47 -2.45 19.36
CA GLN A 147 11.31 -2.26 17.92
C GLN A 147 10.67 -0.92 17.57
N PHE A 148 10.91 -0.45 16.35
CA PHE A 148 10.09 0.60 15.74
C PHE A 148 9.70 0.21 14.32
N LEU A 149 8.52 0.67 13.90
CA LEU A 149 7.88 0.25 12.66
C LEU A 149 7.27 1.44 11.91
N PHE A 150 7.31 1.36 10.58
CA PHE A 150 6.64 2.30 9.69
C PHE A 150 5.50 1.60 8.94
N TYR A 151 4.28 2.06 9.17
CA TYR A 151 3.07 1.58 8.48
C TYR A 151 2.70 2.42 7.26
N GLY A 152 2.80 3.75 7.39
CA GLY A 152 2.36 4.70 6.38
C GLY A 152 3.38 5.82 6.16
N PHE A 153 3.58 6.14 4.88
CA PHE A 153 4.48 7.16 4.37
C PHE A 153 4.09 7.46 2.91
N ASP A 154 4.61 8.52 2.32
CA ASP A 154 4.46 8.76 0.89
C ASP A 154 5.55 8.01 0.10
N GLU A 155 6.77 8.02 0.64
CA GLU A 155 7.94 7.40 0.01
C GLU A 155 8.91 6.87 1.07
N LEU A 156 9.38 5.64 0.88
CA LEU A 156 10.45 5.04 1.68
C LEU A 156 11.58 4.60 0.75
N ILE A 157 12.78 5.10 1.01
CA ILE A 157 13.98 4.78 0.24
C ILE A 157 14.96 4.08 1.18
N HIS A 158 15.28 2.83 0.89
CA HIS A 158 16.30 2.08 1.60
C HIS A 158 17.54 1.92 0.71
N ILE A 159 18.69 2.38 1.21
CA ILE A 159 19.95 2.37 0.48
C ILE A 159 20.93 1.46 1.22
N LYS A 160 21.47 0.47 0.50
CA LYS A 160 22.55 -0.41 0.96
C LYS A 160 23.65 -0.45 -0.09
N GLY A 161 24.75 0.25 0.15
CA GLY A 161 25.86 0.33 -0.80
C GLY A 161 25.43 0.97 -2.12
N LYS A 162 25.34 0.18 -3.19
CA LYS A 162 24.86 0.61 -4.52
C LYS A 162 23.41 0.23 -4.80
N THR A 163 22.78 -0.54 -3.92
CA THR A 163 21.39 -0.98 -4.09
C THR A 163 20.47 0.02 -3.42
N GLU A 164 19.50 0.51 -4.17
CA GLU A 164 18.45 1.42 -3.71
C GLU A 164 17.10 0.74 -3.93
N LEU A 165 16.31 0.63 -2.86
CA LEU A 165 14.95 0.11 -2.88
C LEU A 165 14.01 1.27 -2.57
N ILE A 166 13.13 1.60 -3.51
CA ILE A 166 12.18 2.71 -3.39
C ILE A 166 10.79 2.11 -3.30
N TYR A 167 10.07 2.48 -2.24
CA TYR A 167 8.68 2.11 -1.99
C TYR A 167 7.84 3.37 -1.96
N GLN A 168 6.69 3.37 -2.64
CA GLN A 168 5.77 4.49 -2.70
C GLN A 168 4.33 3.99 -2.56
N TRP A 169 3.48 4.82 -1.97
CA TRP A 169 2.04 4.56 -1.96
C TRP A 169 1.37 5.29 -3.13
N GLU A 170 0.71 4.55 -4.02
CA GLU A 170 -0.12 5.09 -5.10
C GLU A 170 -1.58 4.71 -4.87
N GLU A 171 -2.49 5.69 -4.71
CA GLU A 171 -3.96 5.47 -4.73
C GLU A 171 -4.47 4.28 -3.87
N ASP A 172 -3.81 3.97 -2.76
CA ASP A 172 -4.07 2.87 -1.80
C ASP A 172 -3.30 1.54 -2.00
N ARG A 173 -2.27 1.49 -2.86
CA ARG A 173 -1.37 0.32 -2.99
C ARG A 173 0.09 0.70 -2.77
N LEU A 174 0.84 -0.20 -2.11
CA LEU A 174 2.30 -0.09 -2.05
C LEU A 174 2.88 -0.58 -3.38
N VAL A 175 3.74 0.23 -3.98
CA VAL A 175 4.54 -0.12 -5.15
C VAL A 175 6.02 -0.02 -4.81
N GLN A 176 6.82 -0.91 -5.38
CA GLN A 176 8.27 -0.86 -5.35
C GLN A 176 8.79 -0.54 -6.74
N GLN A 177 9.72 0.41 -6.82
CA GLN A 177 10.41 0.70 -8.06
C GLN A 177 11.57 -0.28 -8.25
N VAL A 178 11.49 -1.12 -9.28
CA VAL A 178 12.54 -2.09 -9.64
C VAL A 178 12.90 -1.85 -11.10
N ASN A 179 14.15 -1.48 -11.39
CA ASN A 179 14.65 -1.22 -12.75
C ASN A 179 13.82 -0.19 -13.57
N GLY A 180 13.21 0.78 -12.89
CA GLY A 180 12.35 1.79 -13.53
C GLY A 180 10.91 1.34 -13.78
N GLU A 181 10.56 0.10 -13.47
CA GLU A 181 9.18 -0.40 -13.47
C GLU A 181 8.60 -0.35 -12.05
N LEU A 182 7.31 -0.03 -11.95
CA LEU A 182 6.57 -0.06 -10.69
C LEU A 182 5.94 -1.43 -10.52
N VAL A 183 6.32 -2.12 -9.45
CA VAL A 183 5.85 -3.45 -9.11
C VAL A 183 5.00 -3.35 -7.86
N SER A 184 3.73 -3.74 -7.92
CA SER A 184 2.88 -3.72 -6.73
C SER A 184 3.36 -4.75 -5.70
N ILE A 185 3.26 -4.39 -4.43
CA ILE A 185 3.49 -5.26 -3.29
C ILE A 185 2.16 -5.48 -2.59
N ASN A 186 1.77 -6.74 -2.44
CA ASN A 186 0.58 -7.09 -1.68
C ASN A 186 0.97 -7.39 -0.23
N ILE A 187 0.77 -6.41 0.65
CA ILE A 187 1.07 -6.53 2.07
C ILE A 187 -0.13 -7.17 2.78
N PRO A 188 0.05 -8.23 3.58
CA PRO A 188 -0.99 -8.73 4.45
C PRO A 188 -1.52 -7.64 5.38
N ASP A 189 -2.81 -7.69 5.70
CA ASP A 189 -3.50 -6.68 6.48
C ASP A 189 -2.70 -6.26 7.73
N ARG A 190 -2.48 -4.95 7.86
CA ARG A 190 -1.85 -4.30 9.02
C ARG A 190 -0.40 -4.72 9.30
N MET A 191 0.32 -5.27 8.32
CA MET A 191 1.76 -5.44 8.46
C MET A 191 2.50 -4.13 8.12
N PRO A 192 3.55 -3.78 8.89
CA PRO A 192 4.39 -2.62 8.60
C PRO A 192 5.29 -2.89 7.39
N VAL A 193 5.64 -1.84 6.66
CA VAL A 193 6.55 -1.97 5.49
C VAL A 193 8.00 -2.13 5.92
N TYR A 194 8.35 -1.52 7.04
CA TYR A 194 9.70 -1.47 7.60
C TYR A 194 9.65 -1.72 9.10
N ILE A 195 10.53 -2.60 9.57
CA ILE A 195 10.73 -2.88 11.00
C ILE A 195 12.21 -2.82 11.31
N PHE A 196 12.56 -2.09 12.37
CA PHE A 196 13.84 -2.26 13.05
C PHE A 196 13.57 -2.89 14.41
N ASP A 197 14.16 -4.05 14.66
CA ASP A 197 14.01 -4.82 15.91
C ASP A 197 15.39 -5.04 16.52
N TRP A 198 15.58 -4.61 17.76
CA TRP A 198 16.82 -4.75 18.53
C TRP A 198 16.69 -5.72 19.70
N LYS A 199 15.65 -6.57 19.70
CA LYS A 199 15.54 -7.67 20.64
C LYS A 199 16.68 -8.67 20.42
N GLU A 200 17.41 -8.97 21.50
CA GLU A 200 18.48 -9.98 21.53
C GLU A 200 17.96 -11.40 21.23
#